data_AF-A0A7Z2GIQ1-F1
#
_entry.id   AF-A0A7Z2GIQ1-F1
#
_cell.length_a   1.000
_cell.length_b   1.000
_cell.length_c   1.000
_cell.angle_alpha   90.00
_cell.angle_beta   90.00
_cell.angle_gamma   90.00
#
_symmetry.space_group_name_H-M   'P 1'
#
loop_
_entity.id
_entity.type
_entity.pdbx_description
1 polymer ?
#
loop_
_entity_poly.entity_id
_entity_poly.type
_entity_poly.pdbx_seq_one_letter_code
_entity_poly.pdbx_strand_id
1 'polypeptide(L)'
;MKRPNGNAARGSTLLEVAIALGIMALCGLGLINTQLGLARHAQLAAARERAAFAADALAESACLSVLSGTSGTSAATGAAAAERWKTLASGIVPEGKLTAAGVGGDVSVASLTWRATSFMSMASAPAVSHSASCAEASVPAGRDCLAVAFLR
;
A
#
# COMPACT_ATOMS: atom_id res chain seq x y z
N MET A 1 61.91 37.71 15.17
CA MET A 1 61.15 36.49 14.86
C MET A 1 59.91 36.43 15.76
N LYS A 2 58.73 36.71 15.21
CA LYS A 2 57.45 36.71 15.96
C LYS A 2 56.85 35.30 15.84
N ARG A 3 56.79 34.55 16.94
CA ARG A 3 56.19 33.21 16.96
C ARG A 3 54.68 33.35 16.71
N PRO A 4 54.09 32.66 15.73
CA PRO A 4 52.65 32.68 15.56
C PRO A 4 51.99 32.03 16.78
N ASN A 5 50.94 32.67 17.30
CA ASN A 5 50.17 32.20 18.45
C ASN A 5 49.58 30.81 18.17
N GLY A 6 50.12 29.76 18.81
CA GLY A 6 49.65 28.37 18.66
C GLY A 6 48.18 28.14 19.03
N ASN A 7 47.55 29.08 19.73
CA ASN A 7 46.12 29.02 20.06
C ASN A 7 45.20 29.32 18.85
N ALA A 8 45.63 30.14 17.90
CA ALA A 8 44.82 30.43 16.70
C ALA A 8 44.75 29.24 15.74
N ALA A 9 45.86 28.52 15.58
CA ALA A 9 45.92 27.30 14.75
C ALA A 9 45.09 26.15 15.35
N ARG A 10 45.13 25.96 16.68
CA ARG A 10 44.33 24.93 17.37
C ARG A 10 42.82 25.19 17.32
N GLY A 11 42.39 26.45 17.36
CA GLY A 11 40.99 26.82 17.20
C GLY A 11 40.45 26.54 15.79
N SER A 12 41.28 26.81 14.77
CA SER A 12 40.94 26.53 13.36
C SER A 12 40.71 25.03 13.11
N THR A 13 41.55 24.15 13.67
CA THR A 13 41.40 22.69 13.49
C THR A 13 40.17 22.12 14.19
N LEU A 14 39.78 22.66 15.36
CA LEU A 14 38.56 22.22 16.05
C LEU A 14 37.30 22.65 15.31
N LEU A 15 37.29 23.86 14.75
CA LEU A 15 36.19 24.37 13.94
C LEU A 15 36.06 23.59 12.63
N GLU A 16 37.17 23.23 11.98
CA GLU A 16 37.19 22.39 10.79
C GLU A 16 36.58 21.00 11.06
N VAL A 17 36.99 20.34 12.15
CA VAL A 17 36.42 19.05 12.55
C VAL A 17 34.94 19.19 12.89
N ALA A 18 34.53 20.26 13.59
CA ALA A 18 33.13 20.50 13.91
C ALA A 18 32.27 20.71 12.65
N ILE A 19 32.78 21.43 11.65
CA ILE A 19 32.10 21.58 10.36
C ILE A 19 32.03 20.25 9.62
N ALA A 20 33.13 19.50 9.56
CA ALA A 20 33.15 18.19 8.90
C ALA A 20 32.14 17.22 9.54
N LEU A 21 32.10 17.16 10.87
CA LEU A 21 31.11 16.37 11.60
C LEU A 21 29.68 16.86 11.33
N GLY A 22 29.45 18.17 11.27
CA GLY A 22 28.16 18.75 10.93
C GLY A 22 27.68 18.35 9.53
N ILE A 23 28.56 18.42 8.52
CA ILE A 23 28.25 18.02 7.15
C ILE A 23 27.95 16.52 7.09
N MET A 24 28.77 15.68 7.72
CA MET A 24 28.54 14.23 7.77
C MET A 24 27.21 13.90 8.44
N ALA A 25 26.86 14.59 9.54
CA ALA A 25 25.59 14.39 10.23
C ALA A 25 24.38 14.77 9.34
N LEU A 26 24.45 15.91 8.64
CA LEU A 26 23.40 16.33 7.71
C LEU A 26 23.24 15.34 6.55
N CYS A 27 24.34 14.85 5.98
CA CYS A 27 24.32 13.81 4.96
C CYS A 27 23.68 12.52 5.48
N GLY A 28 24.05 12.08 6.70
CA GLY A 28 23.48 10.90 7.33
C GLY A 28 21.96 11.02 7.55
N LEU A 29 21.51 12.17 8.06
CA LEU A 29 20.08 12.47 8.20
C LEU A 29 19.34 12.47 6.86
N GLY A 30 19.96 13.03 5.82
CA GLY A 30 19.44 13.02 4.46
C GLY A 30 19.22 11.59 3.93
N LEU A 31 20.21 10.71 4.11
CA LEU A 31 20.12 9.30 3.70
C LEU A 31 19.06 8.52 4.49
N ILE A 32 18.94 8.75 5.80
CA ILE A 32 17.91 8.09 6.61
C ILE A 32 16.51 8.50 6.15
N ASN A 33 16.31 9.79 5.84
CA ASN A 33 15.02 10.28 5.38
C ASN A 33 14.63 9.69 4.01
N THR A 34 15.57 9.58 3.06
CA THR A 34 15.31 8.97 1.76
C THR A 34 15.02 7.47 1.88
N GLN A 35 15.78 6.74 2.69
CA GLN A 35 15.56 5.32 2.96
C GLN A 35 14.17 5.07 3.58
N LEU A 36 13.78 5.91 4.54
CA LEU A 36 12.46 5.82 5.17
C LEU A 36 11.32 6.11 4.18
N GLY A 37 11.51 7.10 3.29
CA GLY A 37 10.58 7.40 2.21
C GLY A 37 10.39 6.22 1.26
N LEU A 38 11.49 5.66 0.75
CA LEU A 38 11.47 4.50 -0.15
C LEU A 38 10.82 3.28 0.51
N ALA A 39 11.16 3.01 1.77
CA ALA A 39 10.56 1.91 2.51
C ALA A 39 9.03 2.07 2.61
N ARG A 40 8.53 3.27 2.92
CA ARG A 40 7.08 3.54 2.98
C ARG A 40 6.40 3.33 1.63
N HIS A 41 7.00 3.82 0.54
CA HIS A 41 6.48 3.62 -0.81
C HIS A 41 6.43 2.14 -1.20
N ALA A 42 7.48 1.38 -0.90
CA ALA A 42 7.53 -0.05 -1.18
C ALA A 42 6.44 -0.82 -0.40
N GLN A 43 6.18 -0.47 0.86
CA GLN A 43 5.11 -1.10 1.65
C GLN A 43 3.71 -0.80 1.07
N LEU A 44 3.47 0.44 0.63
CA LEU A 44 2.22 0.83 -0.03
C LEU A 44 2.02 0.10 -1.36
N ALA A 45 3.07 -0.02 -2.18
CA ALA A 45 3.03 -0.76 -3.44
C ALA A 45 2.74 -2.25 -3.20
N ALA A 46 3.47 -2.88 -2.29
CA ALA A 46 3.28 -4.29 -1.94
C ALA A 46 1.87 -4.58 -1.40
N ALA A 47 1.27 -3.67 -0.62
CA ALA A 47 -0.11 -3.80 -0.16
C ALA A 47 -1.11 -3.79 -1.34
N ARG A 48 -0.92 -2.89 -2.32
CA ARG A 48 -1.75 -2.81 -3.51
C ARG A 48 -1.59 -4.01 -4.43
N GLU A 49 -0.38 -4.53 -4.59
CA GLU A 49 -0.12 -5.73 -5.40
C GLU A 49 -0.79 -6.97 -4.80
N ARG A 50 -0.65 -7.16 -3.47
CA ARG A 50 -1.38 -8.22 -2.76
C ARG A 50 -2.89 -8.06 -2.87
N ALA A 51 -3.37 -6.82 -2.85
CA ALA A 51 -4.78 -6.51 -3.03
C ALA A 51 -5.29 -6.87 -4.43
N ALA A 52 -4.53 -6.51 -5.47
CA ALA A 52 -4.83 -6.83 -6.85
C ALA A 52 -4.87 -8.35 -7.06
N PHE A 53 -3.86 -9.07 -6.55
CA PHE A 53 -3.82 -10.53 -6.61
C PHE A 53 -5.05 -11.18 -5.97
N ALA A 54 -5.46 -10.71 -4.79
CA ALA A 54 -6.62 -11.26 -4.10
C ALA A 54 -7.94 -10.96 -4.83
N ALA A 55 -8.09 -9.77 -5.42
CA ALA A 55 -9.27 -9.38 -6.19
C ALA A 55 -9.36 -10.16 -7.52
N ASP A 56 -8.23 -10.37 -8.19
CA ASP A 56 -8.12 -11.15 -9.42
C ASP A 56 -8.44 -12.63 -9.17
N ALA A 57 -7.88 -13.23 -8.13
CA ALA A 57 -8.18 -14.62 -7.77
C ALA A 57 -9.66 -14.83 -7.38
N LEU A 58 -10.29 -13.81 -6.77
CA LEU A 58 -11.74 -13.81 -6.54
C LEU A 58 -12.51 -13.75 -7.87
N ALA A 59 -12.12 -12.88 -8.79
CA ALA A 59 -12.73 -12.76 -10.11
C ALA A 59 -12.62 -14.07 -10.90
N GLU A 60 -11.44 -14.71 -10.94
CA GLU A 60 -11.24 -16.01 -11.58
C GLU A 60 -12.13 -17.09 -10.96
N SER A 61 -12.20 -17.17 -9.63
CA SER A 61 -13.07 -18.13 -8.94
C SER A 61 -14.56 -17.92 -9.24
N ALA A 62 -14.98 -16.67 -9.40
CA ALA A 62 -16.33 -16.31 -9.78
C ALA A 62 -16.63 -16.64 -11.26
N CYS A 63 -15.67 -16.46 -12.17
CA CYS A 63 -15.80 -16.83 -13.59
C CYS A 63 -15.89 -18.35 -13.79
N LEU A 64 -15.10 -19.14 -13.04
CA LEU A 64 -15.17 -20.61 -13.06
C LEU A 64 -16.58 -21.13 -12.70
N SER A 65 -17.33 -20.41 -11.87
CA SER A 65 -18.70 -20.77 -11.53
C SER A 65 -19.68 -20.66 -12.71
N VAL A 66 -19.38 -19.82 -13.71
CA VAL A 66 -20.25 -19.55 -14.87
C VAL A 66 -19.87 -20.40 -16.07
N LEU A 67 -18.57 -20.50 -16.37
CA LEU A 67 -18.05 -21.33 -17.47
C LEU A 67 -18.47 -22.80 -17.34
N SER A 68 -18.69 -23.26 -16.11
CA SER A 68 -19.08 -24.64 -15.85
C SER A 68 -20.60 -24.90 -15.94
N GLY A 69 -21.33 -24.05 -16.67
CA GLY A 69 -22.79 -24.01 -16.84
C GLY A 69 -23.52 -25.25 -17.38
N THR A 70 -22.98 -26.45 -17.19
CA THR A 70 -23.58 -27.72 -17.65
C THR A 70 -23.52 -28.88 -16.63
N SER A 71 -22.96 -28.70 -15.43
CA SER A 71 -23.03 -29.71 -14.36
C SER A 71 -23.01 -29.07 -12.97
N GLY A 72 -24.06 -29.26 -12.16
CA GLY A 72 -24.26 -28.56 -10.88
C GLY A 72 -23.11 -28.66 -9.86
N THR A 73 -22.18 -29.58 -10.03
CA THR A 73 -21.02 -29.80 -9.16
C THR A 73 -19.92 -28.73 -9.32
N SER A 74 -19.72 -28.21 -10.53
CA SER A 74 -18.59 -27.33 -10.87
C SER A 74 -18.90 -25.85 -10.55
N ALA A 75 -20.14 -25.42 -10.73
CA ALA A 75 -20.62 -24.12 -10.24
C ALA A 75 -20.53 -23.99 -8.70
N ALA A 76 -20.88 -25.07 -7.98
CA ALA A 76 -20.72 -25.13 -6.53
C ALA A 76 -19.25 -25.04 -6.09
N THR A 77 -18.33 -25.56 -6.90
CA THR A 77 -16.89 -25.49 -6.65
C THR A 77 -16.36 -24.06 -6.80
N GLY A 78 -16.80 -23.34 -7.83
CA GLY A 78 -16.43 -21.93 -8.04
C GLY A 78 -16.93 -21.01 -6.91
N ALA A 79 -18.19 -21.19 -6.48
CA ALA A 79 -18.73 -20.44 -5.34
C ALA A 79 -17.99 -20.73 -4.02
N ALA A 80 -17.66 -22.00 -3.76
CA ALA A 80 -16.87 -22.37 -2.59
C ALA A 80 -15.44 -21.80 -2.64
N ALA A 81 -14.83 -21.76 -3.82
CA ALA A 81 -13.52 -21.13 -4.02
C ALA A 81 -13.57 -19.61 -3.78
N ALA A 82 -14.62 -18.93 -4.25
CA ALA A 82 -14.82 -17.50 -4.00
C ALA A 82 -14.97 -17.17 -2.51
N GLU A 83 -15.74 -17.97 -1.77
CA GLU A 83 -15.86 -17.82 -0.30
C GLU A 83 -14.53 -18.10 0.40
N ARG A 84 -13.75 -19.08 -0.07
CA ARG A 84 -12.40 -19.32 0.46
C ARG A 84 -11.50 -18.10 0.30
N TRP A 85 -11.51 -17.46 -0.86
CA TRP A 85 -10.74 -16.22 -1.07
C TRP A 85 -11.19 -15.11 -0.11
N LYS A 86 -12.50 -14.93 0.10
CA LYS A 86 -13.02 -13.96 1.08
C LYS A 86 -12.51 -14.22 2.50
N THR A 87 -12.44 -15.49 2.93
CA THR A 87 -11.91 -15.84 4.27
C THR A 87 -10.40 -15.63 4.39
N LEU A 88 -9.65 -15.78 3.30
CA LEU A 88 -8.19 -15.57 3.26
C LEU A 88 -7.78 -14.09 3.14
N ALA A 89 -8.72 -13.21 2.79
CA ALA A 89 -8.47 -11.81 2.49
C ALA A 89 -7.64 -11.10 3.57
N SER A 90 -7.97 -11.31 4.85
CA SER A 90 -7.27 -10.68 5.98
C SER A 90 -5.85 -11.22 6.20
N GLY A 91 -5.55 -12.43 5.70
CA GLY A 91 -4.21 -13.02 5.73
C GLY A 91 -3.31 -12.51 4.59
N ILE A 92 -3.90 -12.13 3.46
CA ILE A 92 -3.17 -11.60 2.29
C ILE A 92 -2.91 -10.10 2.45
N VAL A 93 -3.94 -9.35 2.86
CA VAL A 93 -3.86 -7.93 3.16
C VAL A 93 -4.39 -7.72 4.58
N PRO A 94 -3.62 -7.09 5.49
CA PRO A 94 -4.07 -6.84 6.86
C PRO A 94 -5.40 -6.09 6.89
N GLU A 95 -6.36 -6.62 7.65
CA GLU A 95 -7.74 -6.11 7.71
C GLU A 95 -8.43 -6.08 6.33
N GLY A 96 -7.98 -6.88 5.37
CA GLY A 96 -8.55 -6.98 4.03
C GLY A 96 -9.95 -7.60 4.05
N LYS A 97 -10.89 -6.98 3.33
CA LYS A 97 -12.24 -7.50 3.11
C LYS A 97 -12.52 -7.52 1.61
N LEU A 98 -12.72 -8.73 1.08
CA LEU A 98 -13.10 -8.98 -0.31
C LEU A 98 -14.62 -8.99 -0.46
N THR A 99 -15.09 -8.40 -1.56
CA THR A 99 -16.48 -8.41 -1.99
C THR A 99 -16.55 -8.58 -3.50
N ALA A 100 -17.61 -9.23 -3.99
CA ALA A 100 -17.91 -9.28 -5.43
C ALA A 100 -19.38 -8.87 -5.62
N ALA A 101 -19.64 -8.01 -6.58
CA ALA A 101 -20.97 -7.51 -6.90
C ALA A 101 -21.18 -7.46 -8.42
N GLY A 102 -22.38 -7.81 -8.88
CA GLY A 102 -22.78 -7.64 -10.27
C GLY A 102 -23.15 -6.16 -10.52
N VAL A 103 -22.65 -5.58 -11.61
CA VAL A 103 -22.90 -4.17 -11.99
C VAL A 103 -23.92 -4.08 -13.13
N GLY A 104 -24.26 -5.20 -13.76
CA GLY A 104 -25.29 -5.31 -14.80
C GLY A 104 -24.82 -6.14 -15.99
N GLY A 105 -25.76 -6.83 -16.65
CA GLY A 105 -25.42 -7.81 -17.69
C GLY A 105 -24.48 -8.89 -17.17
N ASP A 106 -23.48 -9.25 -17.97
CA ASP A 106 -22.43 -10.21 -17.60
C ASP A 106 -21.23 -9.54 -16.90
N VAL A 107 -21.32 -8.27 -16.50
CA VAL A 107 -20.22 -7.57 -15.82
C VAL A 107 -20.35 -7.67 -14.31
N SER A 108 -19.28 -8.13 -13.68
CA SER A 108 -19.12 -8.18 -12.23
C SER A 108 -17.87 -7.41 -11.80
N VAL A 109 -17.86 -6.95 -10.55
CA VAL A 109 -16.71 -6.26 -9.95
C VAL A 109 -16.30 -6.98 -8.69
N ALA A 110 -15.02 -7.36 -8.61
CA ALA A 110 -14.37 -7.84 -7.41
C ALA A 110 -13.63 -6.66 -6.76
N SER A 111 -13.93 -6.37 -5.49
CA SER A 111 -13.30 -5.29 -4.75
C SER A 111 -12.69 -5.78 -3.45
N LEU A 112 -11.54 -5.20 -3.09
CA LEU A 112 -10.88 -5.38 -1.81
C LEU A 112 -10.79 -4.03 -1.11
N THR A 113 -11.24 -3.97 0.15
CA THR A 113 -11.02 -2.83 1.05
C THR A 113 -10.09 -3.24 2.19
N TRP A 114 -9.14 -2.38 2.55
CA TRP A 114 -8.21 -2.65 3.66
C TRP A 114 -7.89 -1.36 4.42
N ARG A 115 -7.27 -1.48 5.59
CA ARG A 115 -6.90 -0.30 6.38
C ARG A 115 -5.79 0.49 5.67
N ALA A 116 -6.01 1.78 5.47
CA ALA A 116 -4.98 2.65 4.90
C ALA A 116 -3.81 2.78 5.88
N THR A 117 -2.58 2.66 5.39
CA THR A 117 -1.41 2.86 6.26
C THR A 117 -1.25 4.35 6.56
N SER A 118 -1.18 4.70 7.85
CA SER A 118 -1.15 6.08 8.34
C SER A 118 0.08 6.90 7.94
N PHE A 119 1.07 6.30 7.29
CA PHE A 119 2.29 6.98 6.84
C PHE A 119 2.04 8.10 5.83
N MET A 120 0.92 8.07 5.09
CA MET A 120 0.50 9.18 4.23
C MET A 120 -0.15 10.34 4.99
N SER A 121 -0.70 10.10 6.18
CA SER A 121 -1.56 11.07 6.88
C SER A 121 -0.79 12.24 7.53
N MET A 122 0.54 12.16 7.65
CA MET A 122 1.35 13.19 8.32
C MET A 122 1.92 14.25 7.37
N ALA A 123 1.88 14.01 6.05
CA ALA A 123 2.47 14.91 5.03
C ALA A 123 1.43 15.74 4.26
N SER A 124 0.13 15.55 4.51
CA SER A 124 -0.94 16.33 3.88
C SER A 124 -1.82 16.99 4.95
N ALA A 125 -2.04 18.29 4.77
CA ALA A 125 -2.99 19.14 5.50
C ALA A 125 -4.42 18.53 5.56
N PRO A 126 -5.36 19.16 6.30
CA PRO A 126 -6.42 18.48 7.03
C PRO A 126 -7.21 17.53 6.14
N ALA A 127 -7.54 16.37 6.72
CA ALA A 127 -8.37 15.32 6.15
C ALA A 127 -9.62 15.87 5.47
N VAL A 128 -9.49 16.22 4.19
CA VAL A 128 -10.61 16.10 3.26
C VAL A 128 -10.84 14.61 3.23
N SER A 129 -11.96 14.18 3.81
CA SER A 129 -12.51 12.85 3.70
C SER A 129 -12.77 12.57 2.22
N HIS A 130 -11.71 12.31 1.47
CA HIS A 130 -11.79 11.85 0.11
C HIS A 130 -12.11 10.36 0.24
N SER A 131 -13.39 10.05 0.36
CA SER A 131 -13.88 8.70 0.11
C SER A 131 -13.51 8.40 -1.34
N ALA A 132 -12.40 7.71 -1.56
CA ALA A 132 -12.11 7.14 -2.86
C ALA A 132 -13.28 6.18 -3.15
N SER A 133 -14.16 6.57 -4.09
CA SER A 133 -15.26 5.71 -4.50
C SER A 133 -14.65 4.48 -5.15
N CYS A 134 -14.78 3.34 -4.50
CA CYS A 134 -14.27 2.10 -5.03
C CYS A 134 -15.46 1.35 -5.60
N ALA A 135 -15.63 1.48 -6.92
CA ALA A 135 -16.74 0.91 -7.69
C ALA A 135 -18.10 1.02 -6.99
N GLU A 136 -18.80 2.14 -7.18
CA GLU A 136 -20.13 2.46 -6.63
C GLU A 136 -20.32 2.37 -5.10
N ALA A 137 -19.37 1.78 -4.36
CA ALA A 137 -19.39 1.62 -2.92
C ALA A 137 -18.60 2.74 -2.23
N SER A 138 -19.24 3.38 -1.24
CA SER A 138 -18.55 4.32 -0.36
C SER A 138 -17.54 3.57 0.51
N VAL A 139 -16.25 3.84 0.32
CA VAL A 139 -15.21 3.30 1.19
C VAL A 139 -15.15 4.14 2.47
N PRO A 140 -15.23 3.52 3.67
CA PRO A 140 -15.11 4.25 4.93
C PRO A 140 -13.78 5.02 5.01
N ALA A 141 -13.79 6.16 5.69
CA ALA A 141 -12.58 6.94 5.93
C ALA A 141 -11.49 6.08 6.60
N GLY A 142 -10.23 6.27 6.19
CA GLY A 142 -9.10 5.51 6.71
C GLY A 142 -8.95 4.10 6.12
N ARG A 143 -9.65 3.78 5.02
CA ARG A 143 -9.45 2.56 4.25
C ARG A 143 -9.03 2.89 2.82
N ASP A 144 -8.13 2.06 2.31
CA ASP A 144 -7.79 2.00 0.89
C ASP A 144 -8.67 0.96 0.21
N CYS A 145 -8.81 1.07 -1.11
CA CYS A 145 -9.57 0.11 -1.89
C CYS A 145 -9.02 -0.10 -3.30
N LEU A 146 -9.27 -1.29 -3.83
CA LEU A 146 -8.99 -1.71 -5.20
C LEU A 146 -10.20 -2.47 -5.73
N ALA A 147 -10.56 -2.22 -6.99
CA ALA A 147 -11.64 -2.92 -7.67
C ALA A 147 -11.20 -3.36 -9.07
N VAL A 148 -11.57 -4.58 -9.45
CA VAL A 148 -11.33 -5.19 -10.76
C VAL A 148 -12.69 -5.56 -11.35
N ALA A 149 -12.98 -5.03 -12.53
CA ALA A 149 -14.16 -5.44 -13.30
C ALA A 149 -13.80 -6.66 -14.16
N PHE A 150 -14.71 -7.62 -14.25
CA PHE A 150 -14.56 -8.84 -15.02
C PHE A 150 -15.90 -9.26 -15.64
N LEU A 151 -15.81 -10.04 -16.71
CA LEU A 151 -16.97 -10.67 -17.33
C LEU A 151 -17.22 -12.02 -16.65
N ARG A 152 -18.49 -12.31 -16.37
CA ARG A 152 -18.95 -13.58 -15.81
C ARG A 152 -19.28 -14.57 -16.90
#